data_AF-A0A9D5ECY6-F1
#
_entry.id   AF-A0A9D5ECY6-F1
#
_cell.length_a   1.000
_cell.length_b   1.000
_cell.length_c   1.000
_cell.angle_alpha   90.00
_cell.angle_beta   90.00
_cell.angle_gamma   90.00
#
_symmetry.space_group_name_H-M   'P 1'
#
loop_
_entity.id
_entity.type
_entity.pdbx_description
1 polymer ?
#
loop_
_entity_poly.entity_id
_entity_poly.type
_entity_poly.pdbx_seq_one_letter_code
_entity_poly.pdbx_strand_id
1 'polypeptide(L)'
;MSSLSSHGAAGAPKPAGIAKYAIWLPQLVAAGIIGLTLPFKLGGAPETVWLFNEISTQSGLGVDEALLRYFTAANEILAIILILIPRTSIFGALHVMALMSGALVTHLALIGIQVPGPNKDGVVVTGQELDGGTLFVMGLVTFAAAVAVLITRRSQVKRFASAPVCYIKGTA
;
A
#
# COMPACT_ATOMS: atom_id res chain seq x y z
N MET A 1 -31.01 -38.66 44.07
CA MET A 1 -29.55 -38.47 44.17
C MET A 1 -29.00 -38.35 42.76
N SER A 2 -28.51 -37.15 42.49
CA SER A 2 -27.90 -36.61 41.27
C SER A 2 -26.67 -37.38 40.79
N SER A 3 -26.52 -37.54 39.46
CA SER A 3 -25.23 -37.37 38.78
C SER A 3 -25.41 -37.35 37.26
N LEU A 4 -25.57 -36.15 36.70
CA LEU A 4 -25.31 -35.87 35.29
C LEU A 4 -23.80 -35.79 35.11
N SER A 5 -23.21 -36.72 34.36
CA SER A 5 -21.79 -36.65 33.97
C SER A 5 -21.67 -35.89 32.65
N SER A 6 -21.41 -34.59 32.75
CA SER A 6 -21.01 -33.72 31.64
C SER A 6 -19.58 -34.03 31.23
N HIS A 7 -19.41 -34.73 30.11
CA HIS A 7 -18.08 -34.90 29.50
C HIS A 7 -17.70 -33.67 28.68
N GLY A 8 -16.82 -32.88 29.28
CA GLY A 8 -15.82 -31.98 28.72
C GLY A 8 -15.98 -31.51 27.28
N ALA A 9 -16.40 -30.25 27.11
CA ALA A 9 -16.05 -29.47 25.94
C ALA A 9 -14.52 -29.30 25.91
N ALA A 10 -13.85 -30.04 25.04
CA ALA A 10 -12.43 -29.87 24.75
C ALA A 10 -12.19 -28.42 24.31
N GLY A 11 -11.47 -27.66 25.13
CA GLY A 11 -11.09 -26.28 24.83
C GLY A 11 -10.29 -26.25 23.53
N ALA A 12 -10.84 -25.57 22.52
CA ALA A 12 -10.15 -25.35 21.26
C ALA A 12 -8.76 -24.73 21.53
N PRO A 13 -7.70 -25.20 20.85
CA PRO A 13 -6.36 -24.67 21.04
C PRO A 13 -6.35 -23.16 20.75
N LYS A 14 -5.96 -22.38 21.76
CA LYS A 14 -5.74 -20.93 21.64
C LYS A 14 -4.63 -20.75 20.60
N PRO A 15 -4.86 -20.04 19.47
CA PRO A 15 -3.83 -19.94 18.44
C PRO A 15 -2.57 -19.30 19.02
N ALA A 16 -1.45 -20.02 18.89
CA ALA A 16 -0.15 -19.67 19.44
C ALA A 16 0.36 -18.32 18.89
N GLY A 17 1.22 -17.64 19.67
CA GLY A 17 1.64 -16.25 19.46
C GLY A 17 2.15 -15.88 18.06
N ILE A 18 2.62 -16.84 17.27
CA ILE A 18 3.11 -16.64 15.89
C ILE A 18 1.99 -16.10 14.95
N ALA A 19 0.74 -16.56 15.14
CA ALA A 19 -0.39 -16.09 14.33
C ALA A 19 -0.71 -14.60 14.54
N LYS A 20 -0.36 -14.03 15.71
CA LYS A 20 -0.53 -12.60 15.99
C LYS A 20 0.52 -11.72 15.31
N TYR A 21 1.74 -12.23 15.09
CA TYR A 21 2.81 -11.46 14.46
C TYR A 21 2.76 -11.58 12.92
N ALA A 22 2.29 -12.72 12.40
CA ALA A 22 2.12 -12.93 10.96
C ALA A 22 1.21 -11.87 10.28
N ILE A 23 0.28 -11.26 11.02
CA ILE A 23 -0.61 -10.21 10.50
C ILE A 23 0.10 -8.88 10.23
N TRP A 24 1.25 -8.64 10.87
CA TRP A 24 2.04 -7.43 10.69
C TRP A 24 2.95 -7.50 9.47
N LEU A 25 3.39 -8.70 9.09
CA LEU A 25 4.28 -8.91 7.95
C LEU A 25 3.82 -8.18 6.68
N PRO A 26 2.58 -8.36 6.18
CA PRO A 26 2.14 -7.67 4.96
C PRO A 26 2.06 -6.14 5.13
N GLN A 27 1.76 -5.63 6.33
CA GLN A 27 1.76 -4.19 6.59
C GLN A 27 3.18 -3.62 6.54
N LEU A 28 4.14 -4.32 7.14
CA LEU A 28 5.54 -3.91 7.16
C LEU A 28 6.17 -4.00 5.76
N VAL A 29 5.83 -5.02 4.97
CA VAL A 29 6.27 -5.12 3.58
C VAL A 29 5.74 -3.94 2.76
N ALA A 30 4.43 -3.67 2.82
CA ALA A 30 3.84 -2.55 2.07
C ALA A 30 4.41 -1.20 2.51
N ALA A 31 4.45 -0.92 3.82
CA ALA A 31 5.00 0.32 4.35
C ALA A 31 6.51 0.46 4.09
N GLY A 32 7.25 -0.64 4.15
CA GLY A 32 8.69 -0.67 3.90
C GLY A 32 9.04 -0.37 2.44
N ILE A 33 8.32 -0.97 1.47
CA ILE A 33 8.56 -0.70 0.05
C ILE A 33 8.19 0.76 -0.28
N ILE A 34 7.00 1.23 0.12
CA ILE A 34 6.61 2.63 -0.12
C ILE A 34 7.62 3.57 0.53
N GLY A 35 7.98 3.31 1.79
CA GLY A 35 8.94 4.10 2.55
C GLY A 35 10.35 4.11 1.94
N LEU A 36 10.78 3.02 1.30
CA LEU A 36 12.05 2.96 0.58
C LEU A 36 12.02 3.82 -0.70
N THR A 37 10.88 3.89 -1.39
CA THR A 37 10.77 4.68 -2.63
C THR A 37 10.52 6.17 -2.40
N LEU A 38 10.03 6.54 -1.22
CA LEU A 38 9.62 7.91 -0.90
C LEU A 38 10.76 8.95 -0.95
N PRO A 39 12.00 8.68 -0.47
CA PRO A 39 13.11 9.63 -0.55
C PRO A 39 13.45 10.03 -1.99
N PHE A 40 13.32 9.12 -2.95
CA PHE A 40 13.54 9.42 -4.37
C PHE A 40 12.51 10.42 -4.90
N LYS A 41 11.24 10.26 -4.50
CA LYS A 41 10.16 11.20 -4.85
C LYS A 41 10.32 12.55 -4.18
N LEU A 42 10.59 12.59 -2.88
CA LEU A 42 10.72 13.87 -2.15
C LEU A 42 12.02 14.61 -2.49
N GLY A 43 13.11 13.87 -2.66
CA GLY A 43 14.43 14.40 -3.00
C GLY A 43 14.59 14.84 -4.44
N GLY A 44 13.63 14.52 -5.32
CA GLY A 44 13.68 14.91 -6.73
C GLY A 44 14.83 14.26 -7.48
N ALA A 45 15.04 12.95 -7.24
CA ALA A 45 16.04 12.20 -7.97
C ALA A 45 15.78 12.27 -9.49
N PRO A 46 16.82 12.35 -10.34
CA PRO A 46 16.66 12.53 -11.79
C PRO A 46 15.68 11.55 -12.44
N GLU A 47 15.73 10.28 -12.04
CA GLU A 47 14.82 9.23 -12.51
C GLU A 47 13.37 9.51 -12.16
N THR A 48 13.11 10.10 -10.99
CA THR A 48 11.76 10.35 -10.53
C THR A 48 11.18 11.62 -11.16
N VAL A 49 12.00 12.65 -11.38
CA VAL A 49 11.60 13.85 -12.14
C VAL A 49 11.28 13.46 -13.58
N TRP A 50 12.12 12.64 -14.23
CA TRP A 50 11.85 12.11 -15.56
C TRP A 50 10.53 11.34 -15.59
N LEU A 51 10.32 10.43 -14.63
CA LEU A 51 9.11 9.62 -14.53
C LEU A 51 7.83 10.45 -14.44
N PHE A 52 7.77 11.44 -13.53
CA PHE A 52 6.57 12.26 -13.37
C PHE A 52 6.37 13.25 -14.51
N ASN A 53 7.44 13.68 -15.18
CA ASN A 53 7.34 14.48 -16.40
C ASN A 53 6.75 13.65 -17.55
N GLU A 54 7.21 12.42 -17.74
CA GLU A 54 6.67 11.51 -18.76
C GLU A 54 5.18 11.23 -18.49
N ILE A 55 4.82 10.96 -17.23
CA ILE A 55 3.42 10.78 -16.82
C ILE A 55 2.59 12.04 -17.12
N SER A 56 3.08 13.22 -16.75
CA SER A 56 2.38 14.49 -17.03
C SER A 56 2.15 14.70 -18.52
N THR A 57 3.20 14.51 -19.32
CA THR A 57 3.19 14.71 -20.76
C THR A 57 2.24 13.73 -21.45
N GLN A 58 2.34 12.44 -21.12
CA GLN A 58 1.54 11.40 -21.77
C GLN A 58 0.09 11.34 -21.28
N SER A 59 -0.18 11.68 -20.02
CA SER A 59 -1.56 11.71 -19.50
C SER A 59 -2.38 12.89 -20.05
N GLY A 60 -1.73 13.90 -20.62
CA GLY A 60 -2.39 15.10 -21.14
C GLY A 60 -3.01 15.98 -20.04
N LEU A 61 -2.68 15.74 -18.76
CA LEU A 61 -3.25 16.48 -17.63
C LEU A 61 -2.80 17.95 -17.60
N GLY A 62 -1.68 18.30 -18.22
CA GLY A 62 -1.15 19.67 -18.23
C GLY A 62 -0.72 20.16 -16.83
N VAL A 63 -0.42 19.23 -15.93
CA VAL A 63 -0.03 19.51 -14.54
C VAL A 63 1.49 19.42 -14.40
N ASP A 64 2.10 20.33 -13.64
CA ASP A 64 3.54 20.30 -13.38
C ASP A 64 4.00 18.97 -12.73
N GLU A 65 5.17 18.46 -13.14
CA GLU A 65 5.71 17.19 -12.61
C GLU A 65 5.87 17.24 -11.10
N ALA A 66 6.36 18.36 -10.56
CA ALA A 66 6.68 18.47 -9.16
C ALA A 66 5.40 18.44 -8.34
N LEU A 67 4.33 19.08 -8.84
CA LEU A 67 3.00 18.98 -8.21
C LEU A 67 2.52 17.52 -8.16
N LEU A 68 2.60 16.78 -9.28
CA LEU A 68 2.19 15.36 -9.32
C LEU A 68 3.05 14.50 -8.41
N ARG A 69 4.37 14.73 -8.40
CA ARG A 69 5.35 14.01 -7.60
C ARG A 69 5.13 14.23 -6.11
N TYR A 70 5.01 15.48 -5.66
CA TYR A 70 4.76 15.81 -4.25
C TYR A 70 3.36 15.39 -3.79
N PHE A 71 2.35 15.50 -4.65
CA PHE A 71 1.02 14.99 -4.34
C PHE A 71 1.04 13.47 -4.12
N THR A 72 1.70 12.72 -4.99
CA THR A 72 1.84 11.27 -4.86
C THR A 72 2.62 10.92 -3.58
N ALA A 73 3.74 11.60 -3.32
CA ALA A 73 4.53 11.38 -2.11
C ALA A 73 3.74 11.68 -0.82
N ALA A 74 2.91 12.74 -0.80
CA ALA A 74 2.07 13.06 0.34
C ALA A 74 1.02 11.96 0.60
N ASN A 75 0.39 11.42 -0.45
CA ASN A 75 -0.55 10.31 -0.31
C ASN A 75 0.16 9.01 0.13
N GLU A 76 1.39 8.77 -0.32
CA GLU A 76 2.19 7.62 0.13
C GLU A 76 2.53 7.69 1.63
N ILE A 77 2.88 8.87 2.15
CA ILE A 77 3.08 9.08 3.60
C ILE A 77 1.78 8.79 4.37
N LEU A 78 0.65 9.31 3.87
CA LEU A 78 -0.66 9.03 4.46
C LEU A 78 -0.97 7.52 4.45
N ALA A 79 -0.65 6.84 3.35
CA ALA A 79 -0.81 5.39 3.21
C ALA A 79 -0.01 4.62 4.26
N ILE A 80 1.27 4.99 4.46
CA ILE A 80 2.17 4.39 5.47
C ILE A 80 1.58 4.58 6.88
N ILE A 81 1.16 5.79 7.22
CA ILE A 81 0.58 6.09 8.54
C ILE A 81 -0.69 5.26 8.75
N LEU A 82 -1.61 5.28 7.78
CA LEU A 82 -2.88 4.57 7.89
C LEU A 82 -2.71 3.05 7.97
N ILE A 83 -1.79 2.47 7.18
CA ILE A 83 -1.59 1.03 7.13
C ILE A 83 -0.87 0.51 8.37
N LEU A 84 0.02 1.29 8.99
CA LEU A 84 0.74 0.87 10.21
C LEU A 84 -0.12 0.94 11.47
N ILE A 85 -1.06 1.89 11.55
CA ILE A 85 -1.97 1.99 12.70
C ILE A 85 -3.01 0.85 12.63
N PRO A 86 -3.03 -0.11 13.59
CA PRO A 86 -3.87 -1.30 13.50
C PRO A 86 -5.36 -1.03 13.40
N ARG A 87 -5.83 0.12 13.89
CA ARG A 87 -7.24 0.53 13.86
C ARG A 87 -7.67 1.07 12.49
N THR A 88 -6.76 1.65 11.72
CA THR A 88 -7.02 2.25 10.40
C THR A 88 -6.45 1.43 9.25
N SER A 89 -5.77 0.32 9.55
CA SER A 89 -5.07 -0.53 8.58
C SER A 89 -5.89 -0.96 7.37
N ILE A 90 -7.23 -1.10 7.47
CA ILE A 90 -8.09 -1.35 6.30
C ILE A 90 -8.12 -0.16 5.36
N PHE A 91 -8.35 1.05 5.90
CA PHE A 91 -8.33 2.28 5.10
C PHE A 91 -6.95 2.51 4.49
N GLY A 92 -5.89 2.21 5.25
CA GLY A 92 -4.52 2.22 4.74
C GLY A 92 -4.32 1.24 3.59
N ALA A 93 -4.76 -0.01 3.74
CA ALA A 93 -4.65 -1.02 2.68
C ALA A 93 -5.45 -0.65 1.42
N LEU A 94 -6.67 -0.11 1.56
CA LEU A 94 -7.44 0.40 0.42
C LEU A 94 -6.74 1.58 -0.27
N HIS A 95 -6.14 2.48 0.51
CA HIS A 95 -5.40 3.62 -0.03
C HIS A 95 -4.12 3.18 -0.75
N VAL A 96 -3.37 2.23 -0.18
CA VAL A 96 -2.21 1.61 -0.85
C VAL A 96 -2.64 0.93 -2.15
N MET A 97 -3.74 0.17 -2.14
CA MET A 97 -4.25 -0.44 -3.38
C MET A 97 -4.61 0.60 -4.43
N ALA A 98 -5.24 1.72 -4.05
CA ALA A 98 -5.55 2.79 -4.99
C ALA A 98 -4.28 3.39 -5.62
N LEU A 99 -3.27 3.70 -4.79
CA LEU A 99 -1.98 4.23 -5.26
C LEU A 99 -1.25 3.25 -6.17
N MET A 100 -1.13 1.99 -5.76
CA MET A 100 -0.43 0.96 -6.54
C MET A 100 -1.19 0.61 -7.83
N SER A 101 -2.52 0.59 -7.82
CA SER A 101 -3.32 0.46 -9.05
C SER A 101 -3.03 1.61 -10.02
N GLY A 102 -2.97 2.85 -9.52
CA GLY A 102 -2.60 4.00 -10.33
C GLY A 102 -1.21 3.84 -10.95
N ALA A 103 -0.22 3.45 -10.14
CA ALA A 103 1.14 3.21 -10.62
C ALA A 103 1.20 2.09 -11.66
N LEU A 104 0.55 0.94 -11.42
CA LEU A 104 0.53 -0.20 -12.32
C LEU A 104 -0.18 0.12 -13.64
N VAL A 105 -1.33 0.82 -13.59
CA VAL A 105 -2.03 1.26 -14.79
C VAL A 105 -1.16 2.23 -15.60
N THR A 106 -0.49 3.18 -14.94
CA THR A 106 0.45 4.09 -15.59
C THR A 106 1.60 3.36 -16.27
N HIS A 107 2.18 2.34 -15.63
CA HIS A 107 3.18 1.46 -16.26
C HIS A 107 2.65 0.75 -17.51
N LEU A 108 1.41 0.24 -17.46
CA LEU A 108 0.85 -0.50 -18.58
C LEU A 108 0.34 0.40 -19.72
N ALA A 109 -0.13 1.60 -19.40
CA ALA A 109 -0.80 2.48 -20.34
C ALA A 109 0.12 3.58 -20.92
N LEU A 110 1.11 4.05 -20.15
CA LEU A 110 1.89 5.24 -20.48
C LEU A 110 3.38 4.90 -20.62
N ILE A 111 4.04 4.53 -19.52
CA ILE A 111 5.51 4.54 -19.44
C ILE A 111 6.19 3.21 -19.76
N GLY A 112 5.44 2.11 -19.85
CA GLY A 112 5.97 0.76 -19.99
C GLY A 112 6.45 0.13 -18.67
N ILE A 113 6.83 -1.16 -18.74
CA ILE A 113 7.29 -1.90 -17.55
C ILE A 113 8.69 -1.46 -17.11
N GLN A 114 9.59 -1.22 -18.06
CA GLN A 114 10.97 -0.83 -17.80
C GLN A 114 11.11 0.68 -17.95
N VAL A 115 11.69 1.32 -16.94
CA VAL A 115 11.84 2.77 -16.84
C VAL A 115 13.32 3.14 -16.91
N PRO A 116 13.70 4.21 -17.64
CA PRO A 116 15.07 4.71 -17.65
C PRO A 116 15.60 5.10 -16.27
N GLY A 117 16.81 4.64 -15.96
CA GLY A 117 17.60 5.07 -14.81
C GLY A 117 18.66 6.11 -15.17
N PRO A 118 19.29 6.75 -14.18
CA PRO A 118 20.40 7.66 -14.43
C PRO A 118 21.64 6.87 -14.86
N ASN A 119 22.38 7.41 -15.83
CA ASN A 119 23.70 6.91 -16.20
C ASN A 119 24.75 7.27 -15.14
N LYS A 120 26.02 6.90 -15.38
CA LYS A 120 27.14 7.17 -14.47
C LYS A 120 27.36 8.66 -14.18
N ASP A 121 26.86 9.53 -15.04
CA ASP A 121 26.97 10.98 -14.93
C ASP A 121 25.71 11.60 -14.27
N GLY A 122 24.76 10.78 -13.81
CA GLY A 122 23.51 11.22 -13.19
C GLY A 122 22.43 11.69 -14.17
N VAL A 123 22.61 11.45 -15.47
CA VAL A 123 21.69 11.87 -16.53
C VAL A 123 20.80 10.71 -16.95
N VAL A 124 19.49 10.95 -17.01
CA VAL A 124 18.51 9.95 -17.48
C VAL A 124 18.41 10.04 -19.00
N VAL A 125 18.78 8.96 -19.69
CA VAL A 125 18.71 8.85 -21.15
C VAL A 125 17.84 7.65 -21.52
N THR A 126 16.76 7.90 -22.26
CA THR A 126 15.84 6.85 -22.70
C THR A 126 16.56 5.80 -23.53
N GLY A 127 16.47 4.52 -23.11
CA GLY A 127 17.00 3.37 -23.84
C GLY A 127 18.45 2.97 -23.53
N GLN A 128 19.15 3.63 -22.59
CA GLN A 128 20.51 3.23 -22.19
C GLN A 128 20.55 2.40 -20.91
N GLU A 129 20.10 2.97 -19.80
CA GLU A 129 20.07 2.31 -18.49
C GLU A 129 18.61 2.13 -18.10
N LEU A 130 18.17 0.89 -17.88
CA LEU A 130 16.79 0.59 -17.52
C LEU A 130 16.76 -0.04 -16.12
N ASP A 131 15.70 0.24 -15.37
CA ASP A 131 15.46 -0.30 -14.03
C ASP A 131 15.14 -1.81 -14.01
N GLY A 132 15.11 -2.47 -15.17
CA GLY A 132 14.78 -3.89 -15.32
C GLY A 132 13.35 -4.25 -14.91
N GLY A 133 12.45 -3.27 -14.77
CA GLY A 133 11.08 -3.47 -14.28
C GLY A 133 10.98 -3.52 -12.75
N THR A 134 12.01 -3.09 -12.04
CA THR A 134 12.05 -3.10 -10.57
C THR A 134 10.90 -2.26 -9.99
N LEU A 135 10.61 -1.07 -10.54
CA LEU A 135 9.50 -0.23 -10.08
C LEU A 135 8.14 -0.94 -10.24
N PHE A 136 7.92 -1.60 -11.37
CA PHE A 136 6.70 -2.34 -11.64
C PHE A 136 6.52 -3.53 -10.68
N VAL A 137 7.58 -4.32 -10.46
CA VAL A 137 7.57 -5.47 -9.55
C VAL A 137 7.33 -5.03 -8.10
N MET A 138 8.00 -3.96 -7.65
CA MET A 138 7.75 -3.38 -6.32
C MET A 138 6.29 -2.93 -6.17
N GLY A 139 5.71 -2.32 -7.20
CA GLY A 139 4.29 -1.96 -7.24
C GLY A 139 3.37 -3.17 -7.08
N LEU A 140 3.65 -4.27 -7.80
CA LEU A 140 2.88 -5.50 -7.74
C LEU A 140 2.97 -6.19 -6.37
N VAL A 141 4.18 -6.29 -5.81
CA VAL A 141 4.41 -6.87 -4.48
C VAL A 141 3.69 -6.05 -3.41
N THR A 142 3.76 -4.72 -3.50
CA THR A 142 3.09 -3.81 -2.56
C THR A 142 1.57 -3.92 -2.66
N PHE A 143 1.02 -4.02 -3.88
CA PHE A 143 -0.40 -4.25 -4.11
C PHE A 143 -0.86 -5.59 -3.49
N ALA A 144 -0.12 -6.67 -3.75
CA ALA A 144 -0.40 -7.99 -3.18
C ALA A 144 -0.31 -7.98 -1.64
N ALA A 145 0.66 -7.28 -1.07
CA ALA A 145 0.77 -7.09 0.37
C ALA A 145 -0.45 -6.34 0.95
N ALA A 146 -0.93 -5.29 0.28
CA ALA A 146 -2.13 -4.57 0.70
C ALA A 146 -3.40 -5.45 0.63
N VAL A 147 -3.54 -6.27 -0.41
CA VAL A 147 -4.62 -7.28 -0.50
C VAL A 147 -4.52 -8.28 0.66
N ALA A 148 -3.32 -8.76 0.99
CA ALA A 148 -3.11 -9.63 2.14
C ALA A 148 -3.49 -8.97 3.47
N VAL A 149 -3.26 -7.65 3.64
CA VAL A 149 -3.75 -6.90 4.82
C VAL A 149 -5.28 -6.94 4.89
N LEU A 150 -5.99 -6.71 3.79
CA LEU A 150 -7.46 -6.77 3.77
C LEU A 150 -7.99 -8.16 4.13
N ILE A 151 -7.37 -9.21 3.59
CA ILE A 151 -7.77 -10.60 3.86
C ILE A 151 -7.55 -10.95 5.34
N THR A 152 -6.38 -10.61 5.88
CA THR A 152 -6.04 -10.94 7.28
C THR A 152 -6.82 -10.10 8.28
N ARG A 153 -7.16 -8.85 7.95
CA ARG A 153 -7.93 -7.93 8.81
C ARG A 153 -9.42 -7.85 8.46
N ARG A 154 -9.94 -8.83 7.71
CA ARG A 154 -11.38 -8.95 7.35
C ARG A 154 -12.34 -8.90 8.55
N SER A 155 -11.88 -9.31 9.74
CA SER A 155 -12.67 -9.22 10.98
C SER A 155 -12.93 -7.76 11.40
N GLN A 156 -11.99 -6.85 11.15
CA GLN A 156 -12.19 -5.43 11.35
C GLN A 156 -13.18 -4.85 10.33
N VAL A 157 -13.17 -5.34 9.07
CA VAL A 157 -14.14 -4.94 8.04
C VAL A 157 -15.56 -5.25 8.50
N LYS A 158 -15.79 -6.48 8.98
CA LYS A 158 -17.09 -6.89 9.55
C LYS A 158 -17.47 -6.02 10.75
N ARG A 159 -16.52 -5.68 11.63
CA ARG A 159 -16.80 -4.83 12.79
C ARG A 159 -17.21 -3.41 12.41
N PHE A 160 -16.62 -2.82 11.37
CA PHE A 160 -17.04 -1.52 10.86
C PHE A 160 -18.38 -1.59 10.12
N ALA A 161 -18.62 -2.65 9.34
CA ALA A 161 -19.88 -2.86 8.62
C ALA A 161 -21.05 -3.21 9.55
N SER A 162 -20.79 -3.86 10.69
CA SER A 162 -21.79 -4.29 11.66
C SER A 162 -21.86 -3.40 12.90
N ALA A 163 -21.06 -2.33 12.99
CA ALA A 163 -21.23 -1.36 14.06
C ALA A 163 -22.61 -0.71 13.87
N PRO A 164 -23.59 -0.92 14.78
CA PRO A 164 -24.85 -0.24 14.66
C PRO A 164 -24.56 1.27 14.69
N VAL A 165 -25.29 2.01 13.85
CA VAL A 165 -25.42 3.48 13.90
C VAL A 165 -26.10 3.85 15.24
N CYS A 166 -25.45 3.55 16.35
CA CYS A 166 -25.91 3.83 17.72
C CYS A 166 -25.02 4.91 18.35
N TYR A 167 -24.56 5.85 17.52
CA TYR A 167 -23.90 7.09 17.96
C TYR A 167 -24.67 8.34 17.54
N ILE A 168 -25.80 8.20 16.81
CA ILE A 168 -26.61 9.33 16.30
C ILE A 168 -27.98 9.45 17.02
N LYS A 169 -28.32 8.53 17.94
CA LYS A 169 -29.52 8.64 18.78
C LYS A 169 -29.12 8.63 20.25
N GLY A 170 -28.71 9.78 20.78
CA GLY A 170 -28.28 9.88 22.17
C GLY A 170 -28.02 11.28 22.69
N THR A 171 -28.73 12.30 22.21
CA THR A 171 -28.89 13.61 22.90
C THR A 171 -30.17 14.28 22.41
N ALA A 172 -31.28 14.04 23.10
CA ALA A 172 -32.43 14.93 23.26
C ALA A 172 -33.30 14.38 24.39
#